data_AF-A0A086LM58-F1
#
_entry.id   AF-A0A086LM58-F1
#
_cell.length_a   1.000
_cell.length_b   1.000
_cell.length_c   1.000
_cell.angle_alpha   90.00
_cell.angle_beta   90.00
_cell.angle_gamma   90.00
#
_symmetry.space_group_name_H-M   'P 1'
#
loop_
_entity.id
_entity.type
_entity.pdbx_description
1 polymer ?
#
loop_
_entity_poly.entity_id
_entity_poly.type
_entity_poly.pdbx_seq_one_letter_code
_entity_poly.pdbx_strand_id
1 'polypeptide(L)'
;MNEILPFLFLGGLKDAENPAALEAAGVRAVVTCCTYQECPKYREREGLDYFRVDVEDTSREPLHLYFEEAGQFIDRYVSRQQTVLVHCKAGVSRSASVVLSYLIGCK
;
A
#
# COMPACT_ATOMS: atom_id res chain seq x y z
N MET A 1 1.81 0.40 -11.80
CA MET A 1 1.73 1.38 -10.70
C MET A 1 1.03 2.62 -11.24
N ASN A 2 -0.08 3.02 -10.63
CA ASN A 2 -0.90 4.15 -11.08
C ASN A 2 -0.98 5.21 -9.98
N GLU A 3 -0.74 6.47 -10.33
CA GLU A 3 -0.94 7.59 -9.41
C GLU A 3 -2.44 7.87 -9.25
N ILE A 4 -2.93 7.85 -8.02
CA ILE A 4 -4.34 8.13 -7.71
C ILE A 4 -4.52 9.56 -7.25
N LEU A 5 -3.58 10.05 -6.43
CA LEU A 5 -3.42 11.43 -5.99
C LEU A 5 -1.92 11.74 -5.94
N PRO A 6 -1.54 13.03 -5.88
CA PRO A 6 -0.16 13.40 -5.60
C PRO A 6 0.38 12.62 -4.40
N PHE A 7 1.51 11.95 -4.61
CA PHE A 7 2.21 11.14 -3.60
C PHE A 7 1.50 9.86 -3.14
N LEU A 8 0.41 9.44 -3.81
CA LEU A 8 -0.30 8.20 -3.48
C LEU A 8 -0.53 7.34 -4.73
N PHE A 9 0.13 6.18 -4.75
CA PHE A 9 0.07 5.22 -5.84
C PHE A 9 -0.66 3.94 -5.44
N LEU A 10 -1.36 3.37 -6.42
CA LEU A 10 -1.99 2.05 -6.35
C LEU A 10 -1.29 1.10 -7.33
N GLY A 11 -0.93 -0.09 -6.88
CA GLY A 11 -0.23 -1.07 -7.72
C GLY A 11 -0.44 -2.53 -7.33
N GLY A 12 0.16 -3.42 -8.12
CA GLY A 12 0.24 -4.86 -7.84
C GLY A 12 1.61 -5.29 -7.32
N LEU A 13 1.79 -6.58 -7.07
CA LEU A 13 3.04 -7.14 -6.54
C LEU A 13 4.23 -6.86 -7.46
N LYS A 14 4.00 -6.91 -8.78
CA LYS A 14 5.03 -6.59 -9.79
C LYS A 14 5.56 -5.16 -9.67
N ASP A 15 4.72 -4.22 -9.21
CA ASP A 15 5.12 -2.84 -9.01
C ASP A 15 5.97 -2.69 -7.75
N ALA A 16 5.54 -3.32 -6.65
CA ALA A 16 6.28 -3.34 -5.38
C ALA A 16 7.64 -4.04 -5.50
N GLU A 17 7.77 -5.00 -6.42
CA GLU A 17 9.02 -5.72 -6.67
C GLU A 17 9.94 -5.02 -7.67
N ASN A 18 9.52 -3.92 -8.30
CA ASN A 18 10.31 -3.20 -9.30
C ASN A 18 11.05 -1.99 -8.68
N PRO A 19 12.35 -2.11 -8.35
CA PRO A 19 13.08 -1.03 -7.70
C PRO A 19 13.16 0.23 -8.55
N ALA A 20 13.38 0.08 -9.87
CA ALA A 20 13.49 1.22 -10.77
C ALA A 20 12.18 2.04 -10.81
N ALA A 21 11.02 1.37 -10.76
CA ALA A 21 9.74 2.06 -10.70
C ALA A 21 9.53 2.78 -9.35
N LEU A 22 9.89 2.13 -8.23
CA LEU A 22 9.80 2.73 -6.90
C LEU A 22 10.71 3.95 -6.76
N GLU A 23 11.96 3.84 -7.22
CA GLU A 23 12.94 4.92 -7.22
C GLU A 23 12.51 6.08 -8.11
N ALA A 24 12.04 5.79 -9.33
CA ALA A 24 11.57 6.82 -10.27
C ALA A 24 10.36 7.60 -9.73
N ALA A 25 9.48 6.95 -8.98
CA ALA A 25 8.34 7.58 -8.32
C ALA A 25 8.67 8.20 -6.95
N GLY A 26 9.91 8.04 -6.46
CA GLY A 26 10.35 8.56 -5.17
C GLY A 26 9.62 7.93 -3.98
N VAL A 27 9.22 6.66 -4.09
CA VAL A 27 8.49 5.95 -3.03
C VAL A 27 9.33 5.92 -1.76
N ARG A 28 8.71 6.28 -0.63
CA ARG A 28 9.30 6.24 0.72
C ARG A 28 8.65 5.21 1.63
N ALA A 29 7.40 4.87 1.36
CA ALA A 29 6.66 3.90 2.14
C ALA A 29 5.77 3.01 1.27
N VAL A 30 5.53 1.79 1.75
CA VAL A 30 4.73 0.77 1.07
C VAL A 30 3.71 0.18 2.02
N VAL A 31 2.44 0.17 1.59
CA VAL A 31 1.36 -0.58 2.24
C VAL A 31 1.14 -1.88 1.49
N THR A 32 1.50 -3.00 2.11
CA THR A 32 1.33 -4.35 1.55
C THR A 32 0.01 -4.95 2.02
N CYS A 33 -0.96 -5.05 1.11
CA CYS A 33 -2.27 -5.67 1.32
C CYS A 33 -2.26 -7.12 0.83
N CYS A 34 -1.25 -7.88 1.26
CA CYS A 34 -1.02 -9.28 0.92
C CYS A 34 -0.69 -10.05 2.18
N THR A 35 -1.06 -11.33 2.21
CA THR A 35 -0.61 -12.22 3.29
C THR A 35 0.91 -12.38 3.30
N TYR A 36 1.48 -12.79 4.43
CA TYR A 36 2.90 -13.18 4.47
C TYR A 36 3.27 -14.33 3.52
N GLN A 37 2.32 -15.19 3.16
CA GLN A 37 2.53 -16.24 2.18
C GLN A 37 2.59 -15.68 0.75
N GLU A 38 1.72 -14.73 0.42
CA GLU A 38 1.70 -14.07 -0.89
C GLU A 38 2.89 -13.12 -1.09
N CYS A 39 3.32 -12.43 -0.03
CA CYS A 39 4.42 -11.48 -0.07
C CYS A 39 5.26 -11.58 1.22
N PRO A 40 6.28 -12.44 1.27
CA PRO A 40 7.10 -12.59 2.47
C PRO A 40 7.89 -11.33 2.86
N LYS A 41 8.16 -11.14 4.17
CA LYS A 41 8.93 -9.97 4.68
C LYS A 41 10.33 -9.82 4.08
N TYR A 42 11.00 -10.91 3.71
CA TYR A 42 12.35 -10.82 3.13
C TYR A 42 12.39 -10.14 1.75
N ARG A 43 11.22 -9.88 1.13
CA ARG A 43 11.09 -9.08 -0.09
C ARG A 43 11.03 -7.57 0.18
N GLU A 44 10.89 -7.17 1.45
CA GLU A 44 10.96 -5.77 1.87
C GLU A 44 12.38 -5.23 1.65
N ARG A 45 12.47 -4.00 1.18
CA ARG A 45 13.72 -3.31 0.83
C ARG A 45 14.17 -2.38 1.95
N GLU A 46 15.47 -2.34 2.21
CA GLU A 46 16.03 -1.32 3.09
C GLU A 46 15.76 0.10 2.56
N GLY A 47 15.59 1.06 3.48
CA GLY A 47 15.35 2.47 3.14
C GLY A 47 13.90 2.80 2.76
N LEU A 48 12.99 1.82 2.76
CA LEU A 48 11.55 2.00 2.66
C LEU A 48 10.88 1.56 3.95
N ASP A 49 9.85 2.29 4.35
CA ASP A 49 9.01 1.88 5.48
C ASP A 49 7.84 1.03 4.99
N TYR A 50 7.47 0.01 5.77
CA TYR A 50 6.40 -0.93 5.40
C TYR A 50 5.31 -0.96 6.46
N PHE A 51 4.07 -0.96 5.99
CA PHE A 51 2.89 -1.32 6.77
C PHE A 51 2.16 -2.46 6.08
N ARG A 52 1.64 -3.40 6.88
CA ARG A 52 1.03 -4.61 6.33
C ARG A 52 -0.41 -4.77 6.77
N VAL A 53 -1.25 -5.00 5.77
CA VAL A 53 -2.63 -5.45 5.91
C VAL A 53 -2.65 -6.93 5.54
N ASP A 54 -2.43 -7.78 6.54
CA ASP A 54 -2.25 -9.23 6.41
C ASP A 54 -3.62 -9.92 6.31
N VAL A 55 -4.22 -9.84 5.12
CA VAL A 55 -5.54 -10.44 4.84
C VAL A 55 -5.53 -11.23 3.54
N GLU A 56 -6.30 -12.32 3.52
CA GLU A 56 -6.56 -13.10 2.30
C GLU A 56 -7.43 -12.33 1.30
N ASP A 57 -7.33 -12.67 0.01
CA ASP A 57 -8.15 -12.10 -1.06
C ASP A 57 -9.53 -12.76 -1.12
N THR A 58 -10.32 -12.58 -0.07
CA THR A 58 -11.65 -13.15 0.07
C THR A 58 -12.59 -12.17 0.74
N SER A 59 -13.87 -12.21 0.37
CA SER A 59 -14.90 -11.32 0.93
C SER A 59 -15.22 -11.58 2.40
N ARG A 60 -14.64 -12.64 2.99
CA ARG A 60 -14.84 -13.02 4.40
C ARG A 60 -13.85 -12.37 5.35
N GLU A 61 -12.72 -11.89 4.85
CA GLU A 61 -11.68 -11.28 5.68
C GLU A 61 -12.10 -9.87 6.11
N PRO A 62 -11.94 -9.50 7.39
CA PRO A 62 -12.37 -8.22 7.91
C PRO A 62 -11.35 -7.11 7.61
N LEU A 63 -11.17 -6.79 6.32
CA LEU A 63 -10.23 -5.77 5.84
C LEU A 63 -10.44 -4.39 6.49
N HIS A 64 -11.68 -4.07 6.85
CA HIS A 64 -12.05 -2.80 7.48
C HIS A 64 -11.36 -2.54 8.83
N LEU A 65 -10.92 -3.60 9.52
CA LEU A 65 -10.22 -3.47 10.80
C LEU A 65 -8.84 -2.82 10.66
N TYR A 66 -8.30 -2.74 9.43
CA TYR A 66 -7.01 -2.11 9.16
C TYR A 66 -7.12 -0.69 8.58
N PHE A 67 -8.33 -0.22 8.28
CA PHE A 67 -8.51 1.03 7.55
C PHE A 67 -7.98 2.24 8.32
N GLU A 68 -8.16 2.26 9.64
CA GLU A 68 -7.67 3.35 10.46
C GLU A 68 -6.13 3.39 10.49
N GLU A 69 -5.48 2.29 10.85
CA GLU A 69 -4.01 2.24 10.96
C GLU A 69 -3.33 2.38 9.59
N ALA A 70 -3.89 1.78 8.54
CA ALA A 70 -3.38 1.96 7.18
C ALA A 70 -3.53 3.42 6.73
N GLY A 71 -4.67 4.05 7.03
CA GLY A 71 -4.92 5.46 6.71
C GLY A 71 -3.94 6.39 7.43
N GLN A 72 -3.73 6.19 8.73
CA GLN A 72 -2.74 6.94 9.53
C GLN A 72 -1.31 6.74 9.01
N PHE A 73 -0.97 5.52 8.59
CA PHE A 73 0.33 5.25 7.98
C PHE A 73 0.48 6.01 6.65
N ILE A 74 -0.52 5.98 5.77
CA ILE A 74 -0.51 6.72 4.51
C ILE A 74 -0.39 8.23 4.76
N ASP A 75 -1.21 8.79 5.65
CA ASP A 75 -1.25 10.24 5.90
C ASP A 75 0.07 10.78 6.44
N ARG A 76 0.81 9.99 7.24
CA ARG A 76 2.13 10.35 7.77
C ARG A 76 3.14 10.74 6.69
N TYR A 77 3.08 10.11 5.52
CA TYR A 77 3.99 10.39 4.39
C TYR A 77 3.36 11.38 3.41
N VAL A 78 2.09 11.19 3.05
CA VAL A 78 1.41 12.05 2.07
C VAL A 78 1.33 13.50 2.57
N SER A 79 1.08 13.73 3.87
CA SER A 79 1.08 15.08 4.47
C SER A 79 2.43 15.80 4.41
N ARG A 80 3.52 15.05 4.21
CA ARG A 80 4.91 15.54 4.06
C ARG A 80 5.37 15.53 2.61
N GLN A 81 4.46 15.35 1.65
CA GLN A 81 4.78 15.25 0.23
C GLN A 81 5.76 14.10 -0.08
N GLN A 82 5.61 12.99 0.63
CA GLN A 82 6.40 11.77 0.43
C GLN A 82 5.53 10.68 -0.17
N THR A 83 6.04 10.02 -1.20
CA THR A 83 5.28 9.06 -1.99
C THR A 83 5.05 7.74 -1.26
N VAL A 84 3.79 7.29 -1.26
CA VAL A 84 3.35 5.98 -0.74
C VAL A 84 2.84 5.10 -1.88
N LEU A 85 3.26 3.85 -1.90
CA LEU A 85 2.65 2.81 -2.74
C LEU A 85 1.74 1.92 -1.89
N VAL A 86 0.46 1.82 -2.24
CA VAL A 86 -0.45 0.80 -1.71
C VAL A 86 -0.58 -0.31 -2.75
N HIS A 87 -0.23 -1.53 -2.39
CA HIS A 87 -0.31 -2.66 -3.31
C HIS A 87 -0.95 -3.91 -2.70
N CYS A 88 -1.53 -4.72 -3.56
CA CYS A 88 -1.85 -6.11 -3.24
C CYS A 88 -1.20 -7.03 -4.28
N LYS A 89 -1.77 -8.20 -4.55
CA LYS A 89 -1.25 -9.10 -5.59
C LYS A 89 -1.43 -8.50 -6.99
N ALA A 90 -2.64 -8.07 -7.33
CA ALA A 90 -2.99 -7.57 -8.66
C ALA A 90 -3.19 -6.04 -8.74
N GLY A 91 -3.35 -5.36 -7.60
CA GLY A 91 -3.65 -3.92 -7.57
C GLY A 91 -5.09 -3.56 -7.91
N VAL A 92 -6.05 -4.45 -7.59
CA VAL A 92 -7.46 -4.32 -8.03
C VAL A 92 -8.46 -4.31 -6.87
N SER A 93 -8.30 -5.19 -5.88
CA SER A 93 -9.31 -5.42 -4.82
C SER A 93 -8.88 -4.86 -3.46
N ARG A 94 -8.07 -5.60 -2.69
CA ARG A 94 -7.63 -5.23 -1.33
C ARG A 94 -6.95 -3.85 -1.26
N SER A 95 -5.96 -3.61 -2.12
CA SER A 95 -5.24 -2.34 -2.14
C SER A 95 -6.11 -1.16 -2.59
N ALA A 96 -7.00 -1.38 -3.57
CA ALA A 96 -7.94 -0.36 -4.00
C ALA A 96 -8.93 -0.01 -2.88
N SER A 97 -9.36 -1.00 -2.10
CA SER A 97 -10.24 -0.80 -0.95
C SER A 97 -9.57 0.00 0.16
N VAL A 98 -8.28 -0.25 0.45
CA VAL A 98 -7.49 0.53 1.42
C VAL A 98 -7.26 1.97 0.93
N VAL A 99 -6.96 2.16 -0.36
CA VAL A 99 -6.87 3.50 -0.94
C VAL A 99 -8.22 4.23 -0.83
N LEU A 100 -9.31 3.56 -1.20
CA LEU A 100 -10.64 4.16 -1.13
C LEU A 100 -11.04 4.53 0.30
N SER A 101 -10.78 3.66 1.28
CA SER A 101 -11.08 3.96 2.69
C SER A 101 -10.32 5.18 3.19
N TYR A 102 -9.04 5.34 2.79
CA TYR A 102 -8.26 6.53 3.07
C TYR A 102 -8.83 7.80 2.40
N LEU A 103 -9.34 7.68 1.17
CA LEU A 103 -9.90 8.84 0.44
C LEU A 103 -11.25 9.32 0.99
N ILE A 104 -12.09 8.40 1.46
CA ILE A 104 -13.44 8.72 1.99
C ILE A 104 -13.44 8.99 3.50
N GLY A 105 -12.42 8.52 4.22
CA GLY A 105 -12.27 8.75 5.64
C GLY A 105 -11.99 10.22 5.95
N CYS A 106 -12.69 10.78 6.94
CA CYS A 106 -12.28 12.05 7.53
C CYS A 106 -10.97 11.85 8.29
N LYS A 107 -9.97 12.66 7.94
CA LYS A 107 -8.66 12.72 8.60
C LYS A 107 -8.75 13.01 10.09
#